data_AF-A0A0P7B851-F1
#
_entry.id   AF-A0A0P7B851-F1
#
_cell.length_a   1.000
_cell.length_b   1.000
_cell.length_c   1.000
_cell.angle_alpha   90.00
_cell.angle_beta   90.00
_cell.angle_gamma   90.00
#
_symmetry.space_group_name_H-M   'P 1'
#
loop_
_entity.id
_entity.type
_entity.pdbx_description
1 polymer ?
#
loop_
_entity_poly.entity_id
_entity_poly.type
_entity_poly.pdbx_seq_one_letter_code
_entity_poly.pdbx_strand_id
1 'polypeptide(L)'
;MDPETSSDGSPRFSPVAFNDHAGQLWIVTILSLIYSVLVATARAYIKYQMFGFDDVLIALAMSTLAAVVLCLSALSLAKCSVLALILRIIGSKTGRSRLVCIGLMVLSAVWGVGSCLAFLINCRANSLLTPNNVKQCPNQHTRWAVITAIDVSTEILTWLLVVQLSWTVTMSEVVLRNARFSELPEIAHIMAKAFWEDNLFGQLIHPHRNEHPDDVDLYWLRRARVSFWDYRCRWLVAVAQDKNGREVIVGAAQWARLGDGGKKLECWYLDPRNLLKPLSSVAMDVHAWVWPNRASNPDNEDVIERAYPFFEAIWSGKRAESWYLEALAVHPDFQGRNIGRKLVQWGLEQAEAEGVCASVISAMGKDEFYTKCGFDEQYGSGTQGDGNPLVGVEGANMFWKWPTEASKQGN
;
A
#
# COMPACT_ATOMS: atom_id res chain seq x y z
N MET A 1 5.39 77.78 -48.54
CA MET A 1 6.52 77.38 -47.70
C MET A 1 6.21 75.99 -47.21
N ASP A 2 7.02 75.06 -47.69
CA ASP A 2 7.33 73.75 -47.11
C ASP A 2 6.30 72.60 -47.18
N PRO A 3 6.80 71.35 -47.32
CA PRO A 3 6.44 70.53 -48.47
C PRO A 3 5.71 69.22 -48.11
N GLU A 4 5.30 68.53 -49.17
CA GLU A 4 4.78 67.17 -49.22
C GLU A 4 5.31 66.21 -48.16
N THR A 5 4.40 65.52 -47.46
CA THR A 5 4.62 64.10 -47.13
C THR A 5 3.29 63.36 -47.25
N SER A 6 3.22 62.53 -48.28
CA SER A 6 2.22 61.49 -48.46
C SER A 6 2.29 60.51 -47.29
N SER A 7 1.25 60.48 -46.46
CA SER A 7 1.06 59.43 -45.47
C SER A 7 0.54 58.16 -46.16
N ASP A 8 1.44 57.44 -46.82
CA ASP A 8 1.18 56.07 -47.27
C ASP A 8 1.28 55.15 -46.05
N GLY A 9 0.15 55.01 -45.34
CA GLY A 9 0.03 54.36 -44.05
C GLY A 9 -0.02 52.83 -44.14
N SER A 10 1.01 52.20 -44.70
CA SER A 10 1.23 50.76 -44.44
C SER A 10 1.94 50.61 -43.08
N PRO A 11 1.43 49.80 -42.13
CA PRO A 11 2.11 49.61 -40.85
C PRO A 11 3.46 48.93 -41.08
N ARG A 12 4.57 49.70 -40.96
CA ARG A 12 5.92 49.15 -41.04
C ARG A 12 6.21 48.37 -39.76
N PHE A 13 6.65 47.12 -39.92
CA PHE A 13 6.89 46.15 -38.84
C PHE A 13 7.78 46.68 -37.69
N SER A 14 8.72 47.59 -37.98
CA SER A 14 9.45 48.34 -36.95
C SER A 14 10.02 49.65 -37.53
N PRO A 15 9.58 50.85 -37.05
CA PRO A 15 10.10 52.13 -37.51
C PRO A 15 11.48 52.42 -36.93
N VAL A 16 12.36 53.09 -37.69
CA VAL A 16 13.66 53.56 -37.21
C VAL A 16 13.52 55.04 -36.86
N ALA A 17 13.47 55.36 -35.57
CA ALA A 17 13.41 56.73 -35.07
C ALA A 17 14.61 57.04 -34.16
N PHE A 18 14.90 58.32 -33.91
CA PHE A 18 16.08 58.75 -33.13
C PHE A 18 16.12 58.17 -31.70
N ASN A 19 14.94 57.88 -31.10
CA ASN A 19 14.79 57.27 -29.78
C ASN A 19 14.26 55.81 -29.81
N ASP A 20 14.11 55.20 -30.99
CA ASP A 20 13.62 53.82 -31.13
C ASP A 20 14.62 52.96 -31.92
N HIS A 21 15.38 52.13 -31.18
CA HIS A 21 16.41 51.25 -31.71
C HIS A 21 15.89 49.87 -32.13
N ALA A 22 14.59 49.59 -31.98
CA ALA A 22 14.02 48.27 -32.29
C ALA A 22 14.27 47.88 -33.76
N GLY A 23 14.13 48.81 -34.70
CA GLY A 23 14.38 48.57 -36.12
C GLY A 23 15.85 48.26 -36.42
N GLN A 24 16.79 48.93 -35.73
CA GLN A 24 18.22 48.66 -35.87
C GLN A 24 18.59 47.28 -35.32
N LEU A 25 17.97 46.86 -34.21
CA LEU A 25 18.14 45.53 -33.62
C LEU A 25 17.66 44.42 -34.54
N TRP A 26 16.50 44.58 -35.20
CA TRP A 26 16.01 43.63 -36.20
C TRP A 26 16.95 43.51 -37.40
N ILE A 27 17.49 44.63 -37.89
CA ILE A 27 18.44 44.62 -39.01
C ILE A 27 19.72 43.88 -38.63
N VAL A 28 20.30 44.18 -37.46
CA VAL A 28 21.55 43.55 -37.01
C VAL A 28 21.38 42.05 -36.75
N THR A 29 20.27 41.63 -36.13
CA THR A 29 20.00 40.22 -35.86
C THR A 29 19.76 39.42 -37.13
N ILE A 30 18.98 39.95 -38.08
CA ILE A 30 18.74 39.30 -39.38
C ILE A 30 20.06 39.22 -40.17
N LEU A 31 20.83 40.30 -40.24
CA LEU A 31 22.13 40.30 -40.94
C LEU A 31 23.12 39.32 -40.30
N SER A 32 23.22 39.30 -38.96
CA SER A 32 24.07 38.34 -38.24
C SER A 32 23.67 36.90 -38.56
N LEU A 33 22.37 36.60 -38.56
CA LEU A 33 21.86 35.27 -38.89
C LEU A 33 22.22 34.88 -40.32
N ILE A 34 22.01 35.78 -41.29
CA ILE A 34 22.36 35.56 -42.70
C ILE A 34 23.86 35.29 -42.84
N TYR A 35 24.72 36.12 -42.25
CA TYR A 35 26.17 35.94 -42.33
C TYR A 35 26.65 34.65 -41.64
N SER A 36 26.11 34.31 -40.47
CA SER A 36 26.42 33.05 -39.79
C SER A 36 26.03 31.82 -40.62
N VAL A 37 24.83 31.85 -41.23
CA VAL A 37 24.36 30.77 -42.12
C VAL A 37 25.26 30.68 -43.35
N LEU A 38 25.56 31.80 -44.01
CA LEU A 38 26.41 31.83 -45.20
C LEU A 38 27.82 31.29 -44.91
N VAL A 39 28.43 31.68 -43.79
CA VAL A 39 29.76 31.17 -43.37
C VAL A 39 29.70 29.68 -43.05
N ALA A 40 28.64 29.21 -42.38
CA ALA A 40 28.46 27.78 -42.11
C ALA A 40 28.29 26.97 -43.41
N THR A 41 27.46 27.44 -44.35
CA THR A 41 27.28 26.80 -45.66
C THR A 41 28.54 26.84 -46.51
N ALA A 42 29.30 27.94 -46.52
CA ALA A 42 30.56 28.03 -47.23
C ALA A 42 31.60 27.07 -46.64
N ARG A 43 31.71 26.99 -45.30
CA ARG A 43 32.58 26.01 -44.63
C ARG A 43 32.17 24.57 -44.92
N ALA A 44 30.88 24.29 -44.97
CA ALA A 44 30.35 22.97 -45.33
C ALA A 44 30.64 22.63 -46.80
N TYR A 45 30.45 23.56 -47.72
CA TYR A 45 30.70 23.38 -49.16
C TYR A 45 32.19 23.18 -49.46
N ILE A 46 33.07 23.99 -48.86
CA ILE A 46 34.53 23.85 -48.98
C ILE A 46 34.97 22.47 -48.47
N LYS A 47 34.45 22.03 -47.32
CA LYS A 47 34.75 20.70 -46.79
C LYS A 47 34.16 19.59 -47.67
N TYR A 48 32.95 19.74 -48.20
CA TYR A 48 32.29 18.75 -49.06
C TYR A 48 33.12 18.43 -50.32
N GLN A 49 33.77 19.44 -50.91
CA GLN A 49 34.68 19.27 -52.04
C GLN A 49 36.03 18.59 -51.66
N MET A 50 36.34 18.48 -50.37
CA MET A 50 37.54 17.80 -49.86
C MET A 50 37.26 16.39 -49.31
N PHE A 51 35.99 16.01 -49.12
CA PHE A 51 35.61 14.70 -48.55
C PHE A 51 35.82 13.58 -49.57
N GLY A 52 36.78 12.69 -49.30
CA GLY A 52 36.96 11.45 -50.05
C GLY A 52 36.02 10.34 -49.60
N PHE A 53 36.01 9.22 -50.33
CA PHE A 53 35.25 8.02 -49.93
C PHE A 53 35.69 7.48 -48.55
N ASP A 54 36.97 7.62 -48.22
CA ASP A 54 37.54 7.21 -46.92
C ASP A 54 37.01 8.04 -45.75
N ASP A 55 36.80 9.34 -45.93
CA ASP A 55 36.26 10.21 -44.89
C ASP A 55 34.79 9.89 -44.59
N VAL A 56 34.02 9.49 -45.62
CA VAL A 56 32.63 9.02 -45.46
C VAL A 56 32.60 7.68 -44.70
N LEU A 57 33.50 6.75 -45.02
CA LEU A 57 33.62 5.48 -44.29
C LEU A 57 34.01 5.69 -42.82
N ILE A 58 34.92 6.62 -42.54
CA ILE A 58 35.30 6.98 -41.17
C ILE A 58 34.11 7.59 -40.42
N ALA A 59 33.38 8.51 -41.05
CA ALA A 59 32.19 9.11 -40.45
C ALA A 59 31.11 8.06 -40.11
N LEU A 60 30.86 7.11 -41.03
CA LEU A 60 29.93 6.00 -40.81
C LEU A 60 30.40 5.06 -39.69
N ALA A 61 31.70 4.74 -39.63
CA ALA A 61 32.25 3.87 -38.59
C ALA A 61 32.21 4.52 -37.19
N MET A 62 32.47 5.82 -37.11
CA MET A 62 32.31 6.59 -35.87
C MET A 62 30.85 6.70 -35.45
N SER A 63 29.94 6.93 -36.41
CA SER A 63 28.50 7.02 -36.15
C SER A 63 27.93 5.70 -35.64
N THR A 64 28.30 4.57 -36.25
CA THR A 64 27.88 3.23 -35.80
C THR A 64 28.40 2.90 -34.41
N LEU A 65 29.66 3.23 -34.10
CA LEU A 65 30.23 3.04 -32.76
C LEU A 65 29.50 3.89 -31.71
N ALA A 66 29.23 5.16 -32.01
CA ALA A 66 28.45 6.03 -31.13
C ALA A 66 27.03 5.48 -30.91
N ALA A 67 26.37 5.02 -31.98
CA ALA A 67 25.03 4.44 -31.90
C ALA A 67 24.99 3.19 -31.01
N VAL A 68 25.99 2.30 -31.10
CA VAL A 68 26.07 1.10 -30.26
C VAL A 68 26.25 1.47 -28.78
N VAL A 69 27.15 2.40 -28.46
CA VAL A 69 27.37 2.86 -27.08
C VAL A 69 26.13 3.54 -26.51
N LEU A 70 25.46 4.37 -27.31
CA LEU A 70 24.20 5.00 -26.91
C LEU A 70 23.09 3.96 -26.68
N CYS A 71 23.02 2.92 -27.52
CA CYS A 71 22.06 1.83 -27.35
C CYS A 71 22.29 1.05 -26.06
N LEU A 72 23.55 0.64 -25.78
CA LEU A 72 23.90 -0.10 -24.56
C LEU A 72 23.67 0.74 -23.30
N SER A 73 23.98 2.04 -23.34
CA SER A 73 23.72 2.93 -22.21
C SER A 73 22.22 3.16 -22.00
N ALA A 74 21.43 3.32 -23.08
CA ALA A 74 19.97 3.41 -23.00
C ALA A 74 19.35 2.14 -22.39
N LEU A 75 19.79 0.95 -22.80
CA LEU A 75 19.33 -0.33 -22.23
C LEU A 75 19.63 -0.43 -20.73
N SER A 76 20.85 -0.08 -20.32
CA SER A 76 21.25 -0.10 -18.91
C SER A 76 20.42 0.89 -18.07
N LEU A 77 20.21 2.12 -18.57
CA LEU A 77 19.40 3.13 -17.90
C LEU A 77 17.92 2.71 -17.81
N ALA A 78 17.37 2.10 -18.86
CA ALA A 78 16.01 1.59 -18.87
C ALA A 78 15.82 0.50 -17.78
N LYS A 79 16.74 -0.46 -17.70
CA LYS A 79 16.75 -1.51 -16.65
C LYS A 79 16.79 -0.91 -15.25
N CYS A 80 17.72 0.01 -15.00
CA CYS A 80 17.83 0.71 -13.73
C CYS A 80 16.56 1.51 -13.39
N SER A 81 15.94 2.16 -14.38
CA SER A 81 14.69 2.89 -14.20
C SER A 81 13.53 1.97 -13.79
N VAL A 82 13.37 0.81 -14.44
CA VAL A 82 12.35 -0.18 -14.09
C VAL A 82 12.55 -0.70 -12.67
N LEU A 83 13.79 -1.07 -12.32
CA LEU A 83 14.12 -1.55 -10.98
C LEU A 83 13.96 -0.47 -9.91
N ALA A 84 14.25 0.79 -10.21
CA ALA A 84 14.00 1.93 -9.32
C ALA A 84 12.49 2.16 -9.11
N LEU A 85 11.67 2.00 -10.16
CA LEU A 85 10.21 2.05 -10.05
C LEU A 85 9.69 0.90 -9.17
N ILE A 86 10.20 -0.32 -9.35
CA ILE A 86 9.85 -1.47 -8.52
C ILE A 86 10.24 -1.22 -7.05
N LEU A 87 11.42 -0.68 -6.78
CA LEU A 87 11.83 -0.29 -5.43
C LEU A 87 10.90 0.75 -4.80
N ARG A 88 10.45 1.73 -5.58
CA ARG A 88 9.48 2.72 -5.13
C ARG A 88 8.14 2.09 -4.76
N ILE A 89 7.65 1.15 -5.57
CA ILE A 89 6.40 0.41 -5.30
C ILE A 89 6.54 -0.44 -4.02
N ILE A 90 7.70 -1.08 -3.81
CA ILE A 90 7.97 -1.91 -2.62
C ILE A 90 8.16 -1.06 -1.35
N GLY A 91 8.25 0.27 -1.47
CA GLY A 91 8.74 1.23 -0.45
C GLY A 91 8.15 1.17 0.96
N SER A 92 7.12 0.35 1.24
CA SER A 92 6.59 0.11 2.58
C SER A 92 6.97 -1.25 3.22
N LYS A 93 7.52 -2.21 2.47
CA LYS A 93 7.88 -3.55 3.00
C LYS A 93 9.39 -3.78 3.00
N THR A 94 9.98 -3.73 4.20
CA THR A 94 11.37 -4.13 4.43
C THR A 94 11.50 -5.64 4.27
N GLY A 95 12.33 -6.11 3.32
CA GLY A 95 12.49 -7.55 3.10
C GLY A 95 13.59 -7.93 2.10
N ARG A 96 13.77 -9.25 1.92
CA ARG A 96 14.77 -9.89 1.03
C ARG A 96 14.63 -9.43 -0.44
N SER A 97 13.43 -9.08 -0.89
CA SER A 97 13.15 -8.58 -2.24
C SER A 97 13.81 -7.22 -2.53
N ARG A 98 13.90 -6.33 -1.53
CA ARG A 98 14.57 -5.03 -1.68
C ARG A 98 16.07 -5.20 -1.95
N LEU A 99 16.72 -6.12 -1.22
CA LEU A 99 18.14 -6.45 -1.42
C LEU A 99 18.38 -7.04 -2.81
N VAL A 100 17.51 -7.94 -3.27
CA VAL A 100 17.58 -8.53 -4.62
C VAL A 100 17.44 -7.44 -5.69
N CYS A 101 16.49 -6.52 -5.55
CA CYS A 101 16.28 -5.45 -6.52
C CYS A 101 17.46 -4.47 -6.59
N ILE A 102 18.06 -4.11 -5.44
CA ILE A 102 19.28 -3.31 -5.39
C ILE A 102 20.45 -4.06 -6.05
N GLY A 103 20.61 -5.34 -5.77
CA GLY A 103 21.63 -6.18 -6.40
C GLY A 103 21.49 -6.22 -7.92
N LEU A 104 20.27 -6.38 -8.44
CA LEU A 104 19.98 -6.36 -9.87
C LEU A 104 20.25 -5.00 -10.53
N MET A 105 20.00 -3.88 -9.82
CA MET A 105 20.36 -2.55 -10.33
C MET A 105 21.86 -2.38 -10.48
N VAL A 106 22.63 -2.74 -9.45
CA VAL A 106 24.09 -2.68 -9.49
C VAL A 106 24.62 -3.56 -10.63
N LEU A 107 24.10 -4.78 -10.76
CA LEU A 107 24.46 -5.70 -11.83
C LEU A 107 24.16 -5.10 -13.22
N SER A 108 23.00 -4.45 -13.40
CA SER A 108 22.60 -3.81 -14.66
C SER A 108 23.45 -2.59 -15.03
N ALA A 109 23.86 -1.81 -14.04
CA ALA A 109 24.77 -0.68 -14.22
C ALA A 109 26.19 -1.16 -14.59
N VAL A 110 26.70 -2.17 -13.89
CA VAL A 110 28.00 -2.79 -14.17
C VAL A 110 28.01 -3.41 -15.57
N TRP A 111 26.92 -4.11 -15.96
CA TRP A 111 26.78 -4.64 -17.32
C TRP A 111 26.78 -3.53 -18.38
N GLY A 112 26.09 -2.41 -18.16
CA GLY A 112 26.06 -1.30 -19.12
C GLY A 112 27.43 -0.68 -19.35
N VAL A 113 28.14 -0.35 -18.28
CA VAL A 113 29.51 0.19 -18.34
C VAL A 113 30.47 -0.85 -18.94
N GLY A 114 30.40 -2.10 -18.48
CA GLY A 114 31.22 -3.21 -18.95
C GLY A 114 31.01 -3.49 -20.44
N SER A 115 29.78 -3.40 -20.94
CA SER A 115 29.46 -3.61 -22.36
C SER A 115 29.99 -2.48 -23.25
N CYS A 116 29.88 -1.23 -22.79
CA CYS A 116 30.47 -0.08 -23.49
C CYS A 116 32.00 -0.23 -23.58
N LEU A 117 32.66 -0.57 -22.46
CA LEU A 117 34.10 -0.78 -22.41
C LEU A 117 34.53 -1.97 -23.28
N ALA A 118 33.83 -3.10 -23.21
CA ALA A 118 34.12 -4.29 -24.01
C ALA A 118 34.01 -4.03 -25.52
N PHE A 119 33.14 -3.10 -25.94
CA PHE A 119 33.00 -2.69 -27.33
C PHE A 119 34.16 -1.77 -27.77
N LEU A 120 34.66 -0.92 -26.88
CA LEU A 120 35.70 0.08 -27.19
C LEU A 120 37.14 -0.47 -27.05
N ILE A 121 37.39 -1.38 -26.10
CA ILE A 121 38.74 -1.85 -25.78
C ILE A 121 39.33 -2.63 -26.96
N ASN A 122 40.53 -2.25 -27.37
CA ASN A 122 41.29 -2.93 -28.41
C ASN A 122 40.56 -2.99 -29.77
N CYS A 123 39.77 -1.94 -30.06
CA CYS A 123 39.10 -1.76 -31.34
C CYS A 123 39.29 -0.32 -31.84
N ARG A 124 39.75 -0.17 -33.09
CA ARG A 124 39.91 1.15 -33.73
C ARG A 124 38.62 1.51 -34.48
N ALA A 125 38.06 2.68 -34.19
CA ALA A 125 36.77 3.09 -34.75
C ALA A 125 36.79 3.16 -36.29
N ASN A 126 37.92 3.59 -36.87
CA ASN A 126 38.12 3.68 -38.32
C ASN A 126 38.22 2.32 -39.03
N SER A 127 38.43 1.22 -38.31
CA SER A 127 38.57 -0.12 -38.88
C SER A 127 37.33 -1.00 -38.80
N LEU A 128 36.29 -0.54 -38.07
CA LEU A 128 35.09 -1.32 -37.76
C LEU A 128 34.34 -1.81 -39.02
N LEU A 129 34.22 -0.94 -40.03
CA LEU A 129 33.53 -1.22 -41.30
C LEU A 129 34.49 -1.66 -42.42
N THR A 130 35.76 -1.93 -42.09
CA THR A 130 36.78 -2.30 -43.09
C THR A 130 37.02 -3.81 -43.11
N PRO A 131 37.49 -4.38 -44.23
CA PRO A 131 37.86 -5.80 -44.31
C PRO A 131 38.95 -6.23 -43.30
N ASN A 132 39.73 -5.26 -42.79
CA ASN A 132 40.78 -5.49 -41.80
C ASN A 132 40.26 -5.59 -40.36
N ASN A 133 38.94 -5.52 -40.14
CA ASN A 133 38.30 -5.61 -38.82
C ASN A 133 38.80 -6.83 -38.01
N VAL A 134 38.96 -8.00 -38.64
CA VAL A 134 39.42 -9.23 -37.95
C VAL A 134 40.77 -9.07 -37.25
N LYS A 135 41.69 -8.25 -37.79
CA LYS A 135 43.00 -7.97 -37.18
C LYS A 135 42.97 -6.82 -36.18
N GLN A 136 42.08 -5.85 -36.37
CA GLN A 136 42.06 -4.59 -35.61
C GLN A 136 40.99 -4.56 -34.51
N CYS A 137 40.00 -5.46 -34.54
CA CYS A 137 39.01 -5.72 -33.48
C CYS A 137 38.75 -7.24 -33.36
N PRO A 138 39.65 -8.00 -32.72
CA PRO A 138 39.54 -9.46 -32.63
C PRO A 138 38.35 -9.92 -31.78
N ASN A 139 37.77 -11.08 -32.13
CA ASN A 139 36.71 -11.78 -31.39
C ASN A 139 35.42 -10.97 -31.16
N GLN A 140 35.06 -10.08 -32.10
CA GLN A 140 33.86 -9.25 -32.01
C GLN A 140 32.56 -10.06 -31.83
N HIS A 141 32.44 -11.21 -32.51
CA HIS A 141 31.29 -12.11 -32.35
C HIS A 141 31.14 -12.64 -30.92
N THR A 142 32.23 -13.11 -30.31
CA THR A 142 32.22 -13.63 -28.94
C THR A 142 31.86 -12.54 -27.93
N ARG A 143 32.38 -11.32 -28.12
CA ARG A 143 32.03 -10.17 -27.27
C ARG A 143 30.54 -9.85 -27.34
N TRP A 144 29.97 -9.79 -28.54
CA TRP A 144 28.53 -9.59 -28.73
C TRP A 144 27.69 -10.71 -28.14
N ALA A 145 28.10 -11.96 -28.30
CA ALA A 145 27.42 -13.11 -27.70
C ALA A 145 27.38 -13.01 -26.17
N VAL A 146 28.50 -12.65 -25.52
CA VAL A 146 28.57 -12.49 -24.06
C VAL A 146 27.73 -11.31 -23.58
N ILE A 147 27.82 -10.14 -24.24
CA ILE A 147 27.03 -8.95 -23.91
C ILE A 147 25.54 -9.31 -23.95
N THR A 148 25.10 -9.95 -25.03
CA THR A 148 23.69 -10.34 -25.24
C THR A 148 23.24 -11.39 -24.25
N ALA A 149 24.08 -12.39 -23.92
CA ALA A 149 23.73 -13.43 -22.96
C ALA A 149 23.49 -12.87 -21.55
N ILE A 150 24.34 -11.95 -21.08
CA ILE A 150 24.17 -11.29 -19.78
C ILE A 150 22.96 -10.35 -19.81
N ASP A 151 22.74 -9.65 -20.92
CA ASP A 151 21.56 -8.80 -21.12
C ASP A 151 20.26 -9.57 -20.95
N VAL A 152 20.11 -10.68 -21.68
CA VAL A 152 18.94 -11.56 -21.62
C VAL A 152 18.77 -12.17 -20.22
N SER A 153 19.88 -12.59 -19.59
CA SER A 153 19.82 -13.17 -18.25
C SER A 153 19.33 -12.17 -17.19
N THR A 154 19.80 -10.91 -17.27
CA THR A 154 19.35 -9.84 -16.36
C THR A 154 17.89 -9.45 -16.59
N GLU A 155 17.40 -9.50 -17.83
CA GLU A 155 15.97 -9.34 -18.14
C GLU A 155 15.12 -10.48 -17.57
N ILE A 156 15.54 -11.74 -17.74
CA ILE A 156 14.83 -12.90 -17.18
C ILE A 156 14.74 -12.79 -15.65
N LEU A 157 15.83 -12.43 -14.98
CA LEU A 157 15.83 -12.25 -13.52
C LEU A 157 14.89 -11.12 -13.07
N THR A 158 14.88 -10.00 -13.80
CA THR A 158 13.97 -8.87 -13.53
C THR A 158 12.51 -9.29 -13.73
N TRP A 159 12.21 -10.03 -14.79
CA TRP A 159 10.88 -10.57 -15.06
C TRP A 159 10.43 -11.55 -13.97
N LEU A 160 11.28 -12.49 -13.56
CA LEU A 160 11.00 -13.43 -12.47
C LEU A 160 10.72 -12.70 -11.15
N LEU A 161 11.48 -11.64 -10.85
CA LEU A 161 11.21 -10.79 -9.68
C LEU A 161 9.81 -10.16 -9.76
N VAL A 162 9.41 -9.62 -10.91
CA VAL A 162 8.07 -9.05 -11.12
C VAL A 162 6.98 -10.11 -10.95
N VAL A 163 7.15 -11.30 -11.54
CA VAL A 163 6.20 -12.42 -11.39
C VAL A 163 6.07 -12.81 -9.92
N GLN A 164 7.19 -12.99 -9.21
CA GLN A 164 7.18 -13.31 -7.78
C GLN A 164 6.44 -12.24 -6.96
N LEU A 165 6.71 -10.96 -7.21
CA LEU A 165 6.04 -9.86 -6.51
C LEU A 165 4.54 -9.85 -6.82
N SER A 166 4.14 -9.98 -8.08
CA SER A 166 2.73 -10.01 -8.46
C SER A 166 2.00 -11.19 -7.81
N TRP A 167 2.59 -12.38 -7.81
CA TRP A 167 2.02 -13.56 -7.16
C TRP A 167 1.84 -13.36 -5.66
N THR A 168 2.83 -12.77 -4.99
CA THR A 168 2.70 -12.46 -3.55
C THR A 168 1.62 -11.44 -3.26
N VAL A 169 1.36 -10.50 -4.18
CA VAL A 169 0.31 -9.48 -4.03
C VAL A 169 -1.07 -10.10 -4.24
N THR A 170 -1.26 -10.89 -5.30
CA THR A 170 -2.56 -11.52 -5.61
C THR A 170 -2.97 -12.53 -4.53
N MET A 171 -2.03 -13.33 -4.02
CA MET A 171 -2.28 -14.23 -2.87
C MET A 171 -2.57 -13.46 -1.56
N SER A 172 -2.36 -12.14 -1.52
CA SER A 172 -2.56 -11.30 -0.34
C SER A 172 -3.81 -10.43 -0.44
N GLU A 173 -4.66 -10.60 -1.45
CA GLU A 173 -5.91 -9.83 -1.53
C GLU A 173 -6.88 -10.31 -0.45
N VAL A 174 -6.77 -9.66 0.71
CA VAL A 174 -7.70 -9.82 1.81
C VAL A 174 -8.89 -8.91 1.54
N VAL A 175 -10.05 -9.54 1.30
CA VAL A 175 -11.34 -8.88 1.06
C VAL A 175 -12.10 -8.81 2.38
N LEU A 176 -12.61 -7.62 2.71
CA LEU A 176 -13.49 -7.42 3.85
C LEU A 176 -14.95 -7.51 3.41
N ARG A 177 -15.78 -8.20 4.20
CA ARG A 177 -17.23 -8.22 4.01
C ARG A 177 -17.96 -8.49 5.31
N ASN A 178 -19.28 -8.31 5.30
CA ASN A 178 -20.13 -8.73 6.40
C ASN A 178 -20.08 -10.25 6.58
N ALA A 179 -20.10 -10.68 7.84
CA ALA A 179 -20.21 -12.08 8.22
C ALA A 179 -21.59 -12.64 7.87
N ARG A 180 -21.63 -13.94 7.54
CA ARG A 180 -22.89 -14.69 7.42
C ARG A 180 -23.14 -15.48 8.70
N PHE A 181 -24.41 -15.73 9.03
CA PHE A 181 -24.77 -16.52 10.21
C PHE A 181 -24.15 -17.93 10.20
N SER A 182 -24.05 -18.57 9.03
CA SER A 182 -23.42 -19.89 8.87
C SER A 182 -21.91 -19.90 9.15
N GLU A 183 -21.27 -18.73 9.20
CA GLU A 183 -19.83 -18.59 9.39
C GLU A 183 -19.45 -18.33 10.86
N LEU A 184 -20.44 -18.14 11.73
CA LEU A 184 -20.20 -17.91 13.16
C LEU A 184 -19.37 -19.00 13.85
N PRO A 185 -19.53 -20.31 13.53
CA PRO A 185 -18.64 -21.35 14.07
C PRO A 185 -17.18 -21.14 13.68
N GLU A 186 -16.90 -20.79 12.42
CA GLU A 186 -15.54 -20.52 11.94
C GLU A 186 -14.96 -19.26 12.58
N ILE A 187 -15.78 -18.22 12.75
CA ILE A 187 -15.37 -16.99 13.44
C ILE A 187 -15.02 -17.28 14.90
N ALA A 188 -15.84 -18.08 15.59
CA ALA A 188 -15.59 -18.49 16.96
C ALA A 188 -14.27 -19.27 17.09
N HIS A 189 -14.01 -20.17 16.14
CA HIS A 189 -12.76 -20.93 16.06
C HIS A 189 -11.52 -20.03 15.88
N ILE A 190 -11.62 -19.02 15.00
CA ILE A 190 -10.55 -18.04 14.79
C ILE A 190 -10.32 -17.21 16.05
N MET A 191 -11.40 -16.80 16.74
CA MET A 191 -11.30 -16.05 17.99
C MET A 191 -10.64 -16.87 19.10
N ALA A 192 -11.04 -18.12 19.30
CA ALA A 192 -10.43 -19.01 20.28
C ALA A 192 -8.92 -19.19 20.03
N LYS A 193 -8.52 -19.41 18.77
CA LYS A 193 -7.10 -19.51 18.40
C LYS A 193 -6.33 -18.20 18.57
N ALA A 194 -6.93 -17.07 18.20
CA ALA A 194 -6.28 -15.77 18.27
C ALA A 194 -6.05 -15.31 19.73
N PHE A 195 -6.99 -15.64 20.62
CA PHE A 195 -6.95 -15.28 22.04
C PHE A 195 -6.45 -16.41 22.95
N TRP A 196 -5.85 -17.46 22.38
CA TRP A 196 -5.45 -18.65 23.13
C TRP A 196 -4.50 -18.36 24.31
N GLU A 197 -3.55 -17.45 24.11
CA GLU A 197 -2.56 -17.03 25.14
C GLU A 197 -2.91 -15.71 25.82
N ASP A 198 -4.09 -15.15 25.53
CA ASP A 198 -4.54 -13.90 26.13
C ASP A 198 -4.78 -14.04 27.64
N ASN A 199 -4.42 -13.02 28.42
CA ASN A 199 -4.51 -13.07 29.88
C ASN A 199 -5.98 -13.10 30.38
N LEU A 200 -6.91 -12.45 29.66
CA LEU A 200 -8.33 -12.44 29.99
C LEU A 200 -9.04 -13.65 29.38
N PHE A 201 -9.05 -13.73 28.05
CA PHE A 201 -9.84 -14.74 27.35
C PHE A 201 -9.22 -16.13 27.46
N GLY A 202 -7.90 -16.25 27.35
CA GLY A 202 -7.19 -17.52 27.41
C GLY A 202 -6.99 -18.01 28.85
N GLN A 203 -6.41 -17.19 29.71
CA GLN A 203 -5.97 -17.63 31.04
C GLN A 203 -7.07 -17.53 32.11
N LEU A 204 -7.77 -16.40 32.20
CA LEU A 204 -8.77 -16.17 33.26
C LEU A 204 -10.11 -16.85 32.98
N ILE A 205 -10.64 -16.69 31.76
CA ILE A 205 -11.93 -17.26 31.36
C ILE A 205 -11.78 -18.76 31.06
N HIS A 206 -10.71 -19.18 30.38
CA HIS A 206 -10.49 -20.57 29.95
C HIS A 206 -9.25 -21.26 30.57
N PRO A 207 -9.18 -21.42 31.90
CA PRO A 207 -8.03 -22.05 32.55
C PRO A 207 -7.78 -23.49 32.09
N HIS A 208 -8.83 -24.23 31.71
CA HIS A 208 -8.76 -25.63 31.26
C HIS A 208 -8.67 -25.79 29.74
N ARG A 209 -8.33 -24.73 28.98
CA ARG A 209 -8.23 -24.76 27.51
C ARG A 209 -7.30 -25.85 26.96
N ASN A 210 -6.23 -26.19 27.67
CA ASN A 210 -5.31 -27.25 27.24
C ASN A 210 -5.89 -28.66 27.44
N GLU A 211 -6.83 -28.83 28.37
CA GLU A 211 -7.52 -30.10 28.64
C GLU A 211 -8.71 -30.30 27.69
N HIS A 212 -9.39 -29.21 27.33
CA HIS A 212 -10.58 -29.19 26.50
C HIS A 212 -10.50 -28.16 25.36
N PRO A 213 -9.58 -28.31 24.39
CA PRO A 213 -9.33 -27.30 23.39
C PRO A 213 -10.52 -27.00 22.48
N ASP A 214 -11.33 -28.01 22.16
CA ASP A 214 -12.49 -27.88 21.27
C ASP A 214 -13.65 -27.11 21.93
N ASP A 215 -13.66 -26.94 23.25
CA ASP A 215 -14.74 -26.29 23.98
C ASP A 215 -14.57 -24.76 24.06
N VAL A 216 -13.35 -24.23 23.83
CA VAL A 216 -13.06 -22.77 23.90
C VAL A 216 -13.90 -21.98 22.88
N ASP A 217 -14.16 -22.58 21.72
CA ASP A 217 -14.98 -21.99 20.66
C ASP A 217 -16.42 -21.70 21.14
N LEU A 218 -16.93 -22.47 22.11
CA LEU A 218 -18.31 -22.35 22.59
C LEU A 218 -18.58 -20.98 23.22
N TYR A 219 -17.60 -20.41 23.93
CA TYR A 219 -17.69 -19.07 24.52
C TYR A 219 -17.97 -18.01 23.46
N TRP A 220 -17.18 -18.02 22.39
CA TRP A 220 -17.29 -17.07 21.29
C TRP A 220 -18.53 -17.32 20.44
N LEU A 221 -18.84 -18.59 20.16
CA LEU A 221 -19.97 -18.98 19.31
C LEU A 221 -21.31 -18.52 19.90
N ARG A 222 -21.52 -18.73 21.20
CA ARG A 222 -22.77 -18.34 21.88
C ARG A 222 -22.96 -16.83 21.82
N ARG A 223 -21.93 -16.06 22.18
CA ARG A 223 -21.97 -14.58 22.14
C ARG A 223 -22.16 -14.07 20.72
N ALA A 224 -21.44 -14.62 19.74
CA ALA A 224 -21.57 -14.23 18.35
C ALA A 224 -22.97 -14.52 17.79
N ARG A 225 -23.61 -15.65 18.15
CA ARG A 225 -24.99 -15.95 17.74
C ARG A 225 -26.00 -14.96 18.28
N VAL A 226 -25.81 -14.50 19.52
CA VAL A 226 -26.69 -13.48 20.12
C VAL A 226 -26.42 -12.10 19.50
N SER A 227 -25.16 -11.67 19.45
CA SER A 227 -24.80 -10.34 18.95
C SER A 227 -24.98 -10.18 17.44
N PHE A 228 -25.02 -11.28 16.66
CA PHE A 228 -25.38 -11.25 15.25
C PHE A 228 -26.79 -10.68 15.01
N TRP A 229 -27.71 -10.88 15.96
CA TRP A 229 -29.07 -10.34 15.90
C TRP A 229 -29.22 -8.98 16.57
N ASP A 230 -28.13 -8.43 17.12
CA ASP A 230 -28.11 -7.04 17.54
C ASP A 230 -27.88 -6.14 16.33
N TYR A 231 -28.90 -5.36 15.96
CA TYR A 231 -28.83 -4.47 14.81
C TYR A 231 -27.84 -3.33 14.97
N ARG A 232 -27.41 -3.01 16.20
CA ARG A 232 -26.34 -2.04 16.45
C ARG A 232 -24.96 -2.67 16.27
N CYS A 233 -24.87 -4.00 16.26
CA CYS A 233 -23.64 -4.72 16.04
C CYS A 233 -23.42 -5.02 14.55
N ARG A 234 -22.15 -5.03 14.15
CA ARG A 234 -21.68 -5.35 12.81
C ARG A 234 -20.54 -6.33 12.91
N TRP A 235 -20.78 -7.53 12.39
CA TRP A 235 -19.77 -8.57 12.24
C TRP A 235 -19.13 -8.49 10.86
N LEU A 236 -17.81 -8.34 10.85
CA LEU A 236 -16.99 -8.31 9.65
C LEU A 236 -16.06 -9.51 9.64
N VAL A 237 -15.84 -10.03 8.45
CA VAL A 237 -14.84 -11.06 8.19
C VAL A 237 -13.85 -10.57 7.15
N ALA A 238 -12.59 -10.91 7.39
CA ALA A 238 -11.51 -10.81 6.43
C ALA A 238 -11.34 -12.17 5.76
N VAL A 239 -11.51 -12.24 4.45
CA VAL A 239 -11.36 -13.47 3.65
C VAL A 239 -10.11 -13.36 2.81
N ALA A 240 -9.30 -14.41 2.79
CA ALA A 240 -8.15 -14.53 1.91
C ALA A 240 -8.18 -15.88 1.18
N GLN A 241 -7.40 -16.00 0.12
CA GLN A 241 -7.19 -17.29 -0.53
C GLN A 241 -6.08 -18.07 0.18
N ASP A 242 -6.37 -19.32 0.51
CA ASP A 242 -5.36 -20.27 0.99
C ASP A 242 -4.44 -20.73 -0.18
N LYS A 243 -3.35 -21.45 0.15
CA LYS A 243 -2.41 -22.06 -0.81
C LYS A 243 -3.09 -22.89 -1.89
N ASN A 244 -4.28 -23.41 -1.60
CA ASN A 244 -5.09 -24.22 -2.50
C ASN A 244 -6.13 -23.41 -3.32
N GLY A 245 -6.10 -22.08 -3.25
CA GLY A 245 -7.05 -21.19 -3.95
C GLY A 245 -8.45 -21.16 -3.35
N ARG A 246 -8.65 -21.72 -2.15
CA ARG A 246 -9.94 -21.68 -1.44
C ARG A 246 -10.05 -20.43 -0.61
N GLU A 247 -11.22 -19.80 -0.63
CA GLU A 247 -11.54 -18.69 0.25
C GLU A 247 -11.66 -19.20 1.70
N VAL A 248 -10.84 -18.64 2.58
CA VAL A 248 -10.83 -18.94 4.01
C VAL A 248 -10.97 -17.66 4.81
N ILE A 249 -11.68 -17.72 5.93
CA ILE A 249 -11.78 -16.60 6.86
C ILE A 249 -10.46 -16.55 7.63
N VAL A 250 -9.80 -15.41 7.59
CA VAL A 250 -8.47 -15.21 8.20
C VAL A 250 -8.49 -14.18 9.34
N GLY A 251 -9.60 -13.49 9.52
CA GLY A 251 -9.83 -12.59 10.65
C GLY A 251 -11.28 -12.18 10.75
N ALA A 252 -11.68 -11.72 11.93
CA ALA A 252 -13.02 -11.25 12.22
C ALA A 252 -12.96 -10.02 13.13
N ALA A 253 -13.93 -9.13 12.99
CA ALA A 253 -14.12 -7.99 13.88
C ALA A 253 -15.59 -7.80 14.18
N GLN A 254 -15.88 -7.41 15.42
CA GLN A 254 -17.19 -7.01 15.88
C GLN A 254 -17.16 -5.54 16.27
N TRP A 255 -17.98 -4.75 15.62
CA TRP A 255 -18.19 -3.34 15.92
C TRP A 255 -19.61 -3.11 16.44
N ALA A 256 -19.77 -2.29 17.46
CA ALA A 256 -21.06 -1.88 18.01
C ALA A 256 -21.25 -0.37 17.90
N ARG A 257 -22.42 0.07 17.46
CA ARG A 257 -22.79 1.48 17.43
C ARG A 257 -23.50 1.85 18.73
N LEU A 258 -22.78 2.55 19.62
CA LEU A 258 -23.28 3.01 20.92
C LEU A 258 -24.09 4.30 20.78
N GLY A 259 -24.78 4.74 21.83
CA GLY A 259 -25.51 6.02 21.84
C GLY A 259 -26.89 5.98 21.16
N ASP A 260 -27.52 7.15 21.09
CA ASP A 260 -28.83 7.36 20.49
C ASP A 260 -28.77 7.32 18.96
N GLY A 261 -27.65 7.72 18.35
CA GLY A 261 -27.44 7.60 16.91
C GLY A 261 -27.58 6.17 16.39
N GLY A 262 -27.24 5.17 17.23
CA GLY A 262 -27.41 3.75 16.92
C GLY A 262 -28.86 3.30 16.74
N LYS A 263 -29.85 4.05 17.27
CA LYS A 263 -31.28 3.74 17.08
C LYS A 263 -31.70 3.73 15.60
N LYS A 264 -30.97 4.44 14.74
CA LYS A 264 -31.21 4.43 13.27
C LYS A 264 -30.98 3.06 12.63
N LEU A 265 -30.17 2.21 13.27
CA LEU A 265 -29.88 0.87 12.80
C LEU A 265 -30.90 -0.16 13.28
N GLU A 266 -31.67 0.17 14.32
CA GLU A 266 -32.67 -0.72 14.90
C GLU A 266 -33.88 -0.88 13.98
N CYS A 267 -34.53 -2.04 14.10
CA CYS A 267 -35.80 -2.23 13.42
C CYS A 267 -36.90 -1.42 14.12
N TRP A 268 -37.97 -1.17 13.38
CA TRP A 268 -39.19 -0.58 13.94
C TRP A 268 -39.71 -1.42 15.12
N TYR A 269 -40.38 -0.77 16.09
CA TYR A 269 -40.77 -1.38 17.37
C TYR A 269 -41.53 -2.72 17.25
N LEU A 270 -42.52 -2.84 16.37
CA LEU A 270 -43.29 -4.09 16.17
C LEU A 270 -42.71 -5.00 15.06
N ASP A 271 -41.45 -4.82 14.67
CA ASP A 271 -40.82 -5.70 13.69
C ASP A 271 -40.58 -7.09 14.32
N PRO A 272 -41.09 -8.19 13.73
CA PRO A 272 -40.90 -9.53 14.26
C PRO A 272 -39.43 -9.92 14.37
N ARG A 273 -38.54 -9.30 13.60
CA ARG A 273 -37.10 -9.57 13.67
C ARG A 273 -36.47 -9.13 14.99
N ASN A 274 -37.09 -8.21 15.74
CA ASN A 274 -36.67 -7.84 17.11
C ASN A 274 -36.73 -9.02 18.08
N LEU A 275 -37.49 -10.09 17.76
CA LEU A 275 -37.52 -11.31 18.56
C LEU A 275 -36.28 -12.20 18.37
N LEU A 276 -35.51 -12.02 17.30
CA LEU A 276 -34.39 -12.92 16.97
C LEU A 276 -33.27 -12.84 18.01
N LYS A 277 -32.94 -11.66 18.53
CA LYS A 277 -31.95 -11.50 19.61
C LYS A 277 -32.37 -12.17 20.91
N PRO A 278 -33.54 -11.87 21.52
CA PRO A 278 -33.95 -12.54 22.76
C PRO A 278 -34.16 -14.04 22.57
N LEU A 279 -34.73 -14.49 21.44
CA LEU A 279 -34.85 -15.92 21.14
C LEU A 279 -33.48 -16.60 21.01
N SER A 280 -32.52 -15.95 20.36
CA SER A 280 -31.15 -16.46 20.27
C SER A 280 -30.47 -16.50 21.64
N SER A 281 -30.73 -15.53 22.52
CA SER A 281 -30.22 -15.54 23.90
C SER A 281 -30.71 -16.79 24.63
N VAL A 282 -32.04 -16.99 24.69
CA VAL A 282 -32.64 -18.16 25.34
C VAL A 282 -32.15 -19.46 24.71
N ALA A 283 -32.05 -19.52 23.38
CA ALA A 283 -31.53 -20.70 22.69
C ALA A 283 -30.06 -20.99 23.06
N MET A 284 -29.24 -19.95 23.25
CA MET A 284 -27.84 -20.11 23.66
C MET A 284 -27.70 -20.45 25.14
N ASP A 285 -28.60 -20.00 26.00
CA ASP A 285 -28.66 -20.42 27.41
C ASP A 285 -29.00 -21.92 27.51
N VAL A 286 -29.99 -22.38 26.75
CA VAL A 286 -30.32 -23.81 26.64
C VAL A 286 -29.14 -24.58 26.04
N HIS A 287 -28.48 -24.05 25.02
CA HIS A 287 -27.29 -24.67 24.43
C HIS A 287 -26.14 -24.76 25.45
N ALA A 288 -25.92 -23.75 26.28
CA ALA A 288 -24.89 -23.77 27.32
C ALA A 288 -25.19 -24.81 28.39
N TRP A 289 -26.47 -25.02 28.71
CA TRP A 289 -26.91 -26.07 29.63
C TRP A 289 -26.72 -27.48 29.05
N VAL A 290 -27.04 -27.71 27.78
CA VAL A 290 -26.88 -29.03 27.13
C VAL A 290 -25.41 -29.34 26.85
N TRP A 291 -24.64 -28.36 26.39
CA TRP A 291 -23.22 -28.49 26.07
C TRP A 291 -22.42 -27.47 26.88
N PRO A 292 -22.07 -27.78 28.14
CA PRO A 292 -21.27 -26.90 28.98
C PRO A 292 -19.87 -26.70 28.39
N ASN A 293 -19.32 -25.49 28.54
CA ASN A 293 -17.95 -25.22 28.13
C ASN A 293 -17.00 -25.69 29.24
N ARG A 294 -16.36 -26.85 29.05
CA ARG A 294 -15.46 -27.43 30.08
C ARG A 294 -14.11 -26.72 30.13
N ALA A 295 -13.74 -25.98 29.09
CA ALA A 295 -12.51 -25.19 29.08
C ALA A 295 -12.62 -23.96 29.98
N SER A 296 -13.83 -23.41 30.12
CA SER A 296 -14.09 -22.21 30.92
C SER A 296 -14.30 -22.47 32.40
N ASN A 297 -13.89 -21.53 33.25
CA ASN A 297 -14.33 -21.48 34.63
C ASN A 297 -15.73 -20.85 34.70
N PRO A 298 -16.78 -21.56 35.18
CA PRO A 298 -18.14 -21.03 35.24
C PRO A 298 -18.27 -19.69 35.98
N ASP A 299 -17.47 -19.47 37.04
CA ASP A 299 -17.53 -18.24 37.83
C ASP A 299 -16.97 -17.01 37.08
N ASN A 300 -16.16 -17.26 36.05
CA ASN A 300 -15.50 -16.22 35.26
C ASN A 300 -16.07 -16.12 33.84
N GLU A 301 -17.00 -16.99 33.42
CA GLU A 301 -17.51 -16.99 32.06
C GLU A 301 -18.27 -15.69 31.73
N ASP A 302 -18.89 -15.05 32.73
CA ASP A 302 -19.62 -13.78 32.62
C ASP A 302 -18.85 -12.56 33.18
N VAL A 303 -17.53 -12.71 33.43
CA VAL A 303 -16.74 -11.69 34.13
C VAL A 303 -16.74 -10.34 33.42
N ILE A 304 -16.81 -10.35 32.08
CA ILE A 304 -16.83 -9.12 31.27
C ILE A 304 -18.18 -8.42 31.43
N GLU A 305 -19.28 -9.16 31.33
CA GLU A 305 -20.64 -8.65 31.53
C GLU A 305 -20.81 -8.06 32.94
N ARG A 306 -20.23 -8.70 33.95
CA ARG A 306 -20.20 -8.18 35.33
C ARG A 306 -19.33 -6.94 35.49
N ALA A 307 -18.30 -6.77 34.66
CA ALA A 307 -17.40 -5.62 34.72
C ALA A 307 -17.96 -4.35 34.05
N TYR A 308 -18.79 -4.50 33.00
CA TYR A 308 -19.34 -3.38 32.24
C TYR A 308 -19.94 -2.24 33.09
N PRO A 309 -20.80 -2.51 34.09
CA PRO A 309 -21.40 -1.45 34.91
C PRO A 309 -20.40 -0.55 35.65
N PHE A 310 -19.17 -1.02 35.89
CA PHE A 310 -18.15 -0.26 36.61
C PHE A 310 -17.45 0.80 35.75
N PHE A 311 -17.46 0.63 34.43
CA PHE A 311 -16.76 1.51 33.49
C PHE A 311 -17.62 2.03 32.33
N GLU A 312 -18.87 1.58 32.19
CA GLU A 312 -19.76 2.03 31.11
C GLU A 312 -19.95 3.55 31.08
N ALA A 313 -19.88 4.20 32.24
CA ALA A 313 -19.99 5.65 32.37
C ALA A 313 -18.90 6.43 31.60
N ILE A 314 -17.81 5.78 31.15
CA ILE A 314 -16.81 6.40 30.27
C ILE A 314 -17.44 6.76 28.91
N TRP A 315 -18.38 5.96 28.40
CA TRP A 315 -19.17 6.27 27.20
C TRP A 315 -20.33 7.22 27.53
N SER A 316 -20.01 8.35 28.16
CA SER A 316 -20.97 9.41 28.49
C SER A 316 -20.54 10.75 27.91
N GLY A 317 -21.47 11.71 27.90
CA GLY A 317 -21.24 13.06 27.39
C GLY A 317 -20.73 13.04 25.95
N LYS A 318 -19.54 13.60 25.70
CA LYS A 318 -18.94 13.67 24.36
C LYS A 318 -18.57 12.30 23.78
N ARG A 319 -18.50 11.25 24.59
CA ARG A 319 -18.13 9.88 24.19
C ARG A 319 -19.34 8.93 24.09
N ALA A 320 -20.55 9.44 24.35
CA ALA A 320 -21.78 8.64 24.31
C ALA A 320 -22.10 8.16 22.88
N GLU A 321 -21.84 9.00 21.88
CA GLU A 321 -21.95 8.65 20.47
C GLU A 321 -20.62 8.08 19.98
N SER A 322 -20.51 6.74 19.92
CA SER A 322 -19.28 6.06 19.52
C SER A 322 -19.54 4.81 18.67
N TRP A 323 -18.62 4.54 17.74
CA TRP A 323 -18.39 3.20 17.20
C TRP A 323 -17.37 2.47 18.07
N TYR A 324 -17.81 1.41 18.76
CA TYR A 324 -16.97 0.62 19.66
C TYR A 324 -16.52 -0.68 19.01
N LEU A 325 -15.20 -0.90 18.92
CA LEU A 325 -14.62 -2.18 18.53
C LEU A 325 -14.62 -3.12 19.73
N GLU A 326 -15.62 -4.01 19.78
CA GLU A 326 -15.81 -4.99 20.87
C GLU A 326 -14.80 -6.12 20.79
N ALA A 327 -14.55 -6.65 19.59
CA ALA A 327 -13.66 -7.77 19.40
C ALA A 327 -12.93 -7.69 18.05
N LEU A 328 -11.65 -8.06 18.05
CA LEU A 328 -10.82 -8.12 16.85
C LEU A 328 -9.89 -9.34 16.94
N ALA A 329 -10.05 -10.27 16.00
CA ALA A 329 -9.22 -11.46 15.92
C ALA A 329 -8.64 -11.64 14.51
N VAL A 330 -7.39 -12.07 14.44
CA VAL A 330 -6.74 -12.49 13.20
C VAL A 330 -6.10 -13.84 13.45
N HIS A 331 -6.37 -14.80 12.56
CA HIS A 331 -5.84 -16.15 12.67
C HIS A 331 -4.29 -16.11 12.76
N PRO A 332 -3.66 -16.84 13.70
CA PRO A 332 -2.21 -16.78 13.97
C PRO A 332 -1.34 -16.85 12.70
N ASP A 333 -1.63 -17.78 11.79
CA ASP A 333 -0.87 -17.98 10.52
C ASP A 333 -0.95 -16.81 9.52
N PHE A 334 -1.91 -15.90 9.72
CA PHE A 334 -2.19 -14.75 8.86
C PHE A 334 -1.88 -13.41 9.54
N GLN A 335 -1.36 -13.42 10.77
CA GLN A 335 -0.90 -12.22 11.46
C GLN A 335 0.31 -11.57 10.76
N GLY A 336 0.57 -10.29 11.06
CA GLY A 336 1.63 -9.52 10.42
C GLY A 336 1.36 -9.10 8.97
N ARG A 337 0.17 -9.40 8.42
CA ARG A 337 -0.24 -9.05 7.04
C ARG A 337 -1.17 -7.83 6.95
N ASN A 338 -1.21 -6.99 7.97
CA ASN A 338 -2.09 -5.80 8.08
C ASN A 338 -3.60 -6.09 8.03
N ILE A 339 -4.04 -7.35 8.25
CA ILE A 339 -5.46 -7.73 8.26
C ILE A 339 -6.21 -7.01 9.38
N GLY A 340 -5.66 -7.03 10.60
CA GLY A 340 -6.26 -6.32 11.74
C GLY A 340 -6.41 -4.82 11.46
N ARG A 341 -5.39 -4.19 10.84
CA ARG A 341 -5.45 -2.77 10.46
C ARG A 341 -6.59 -2.50 9.47
N LYS A 342 -6.79 -3.36 8.47
CA LYS A 342 -7.92 -3.23 7.52
C LYS A 342 -9.27 -3.32 8.23
N LEU A 343 -9.45 -4.28 9.14
CA LEU A 343 -10.68 -4.44 9.93
C LEU A 343 -10.94 -3.23 10.84
N VAL A 344 -9.89 -2.66 11.43
CA VAL A 344 -9.99 -1.44 12.23
C VAL A 344 -10.39 -0.24 11.37
N GLN A 345 -9.72 -0.08 10.22
CA GLN A 345 -9.93 1.04 9.31
C GLN A 345 -11.40 1.17 8.88
N TRP A 346 -12.08 0.06 8.60
CA TRP A 346 -13.51 0.07 8.25
C TRP A 346 -14.37 0.78 9.30
N GLY A 347 -14.15 0.50 10.59
CA GLY A 347 -14.96 1.10 11.66
C GLY A 347 -14.60 2.55 11.92
N LEU A 348 -13.33 2.92 11.75
CA LEU A 348 -12.90 4.32 11.80
C LEU A 348 -13.55 5.15 10.68
N GLU A 349 -13.71 4.57 9.48
CA GLU A 349 -14.43 5.20 8.37
C GLU A 349 -15.93 5.38 8.66
N GLN A 350 -16.58 4.42 9.33
CA GLN A 350 -17.98 4.59 9.77
C GLN A 350 -18.11 5.73 10.80
N ALA A 351 -17.19 5.79 11.76
CA ALA A 351 -17.18 6.83 12.78
C ALA A 351 -16.95 8.23 12.19
N GLU A 352 -15.99 8.35 11.27
CA GLU A 352 -15.69 9.61 10.58
C GLU A 352 -16.85 10.06 9.70
N ALA A 353 -17.51 9.14 8.98
CA ALA A 353 -18.65 9.45 8.12
C ALA A 353 -19.86 9.98 8.93
N GLU A 354 -20.05 9.50 10.16
CA GLU A 354 -21.10 9.99 11.06
C GLU A 354 -20.66 11.20 11.91
N GLY A 355 -19.38 11.57 11.89
CA GLY A 355 -18.84 12.63 12.74
C GLY A 355 -18.87 12.28 14.23
N VAL A 356 -18.73 11.00 14.58
CA VAL A 356 -18.73 10.49 15.97
C VAL A 356 -17.38 9.90 16.33
N CYS A 357 -17.12 9.63 17.62
CA CYS A 357 -15.86 9.02 18.01
C CYS A 357 -15.83 7.51 17.71
N ALA A 358 -14.63 6.94 17.65
CA ALA A 358 -14.44 5.50 17.71
C ALA A 358 -13.72 5.15 19.00
N SER A 359 -14.03 3.99 19.58
CA SER A 359 -13.42 3.50 20.82
C SER A 359 -13.01 2.04 20.72
N VAL A 360 -12.02 1.62 21.50
CA VAL A 360 -11.60 0.23 21.66
C VAL A 360 -11.04 -0.01 23.06
N ILE A 361 -11.27 -1.20 23.61
CA ILE A 361 -10.57 -1.70 24.81
C ILE A 361 -9.41 -2.57 24.33
N SER A 362 -8.18 -2.15 24.61
CA SER A 362 -6.98 -2.83 24.15
C SER A 362 -6.60 -3.99 25.06
N ALA A 363 -6.35 -5.16 24.46
CA ALA A 363 -5.78 -6.30 25.16
C ALA A 363 -4.32 -6.06 25.56
N MET A 364 -3.81 -6.84 26.50
CA MET A 364 -2.43 -6.75 26.98
C MET A 364 -1.41 -6.75 25.81
N GLY A 365 -0.54 -5.75 25.77
CA GLY A 365 0.51 -5.63 24.75
C GLY A 365 0.02 -5.22 23.35
N LYS A 366 -1.23 -4.76 23.19
CA LYS A 366 -1.79 -4.32 21.89
C LYS A 366 -1.99 -2.81 21.75
N ASP A 367 -1.62 -2.02 22.76
CA ASP A 367 -1.81 -0.57 22.78
C ASP A 367 -1.14 0.11 21.57
N GLU A 368 0.13 -0.20 21.31
CA GLU A 368 0.88 0.39 20.20
C GLU A 368 0.26 0.07 18.82
N PHE A 369 -0.42 -1.08 18.70
CA PHE A 369 -1.13 -1.43 17.47
C PHE A 369 -2.31 -0.48 17.22
N TYR A 370 -3.10 -0.15 18.24
CA TYR A 370 -4.24 0.75 18.11
C TYR A 370 -3.79 2.21 17.94
N THR A 371 -2.74 2.65 18.64
CA THR A 371 -2.14 3.96 18.39
C THR A 371 -1.66 4.10 16.94
N LYS A 372 -1.02 3.06 16.38
CA LYS A 372 -0.62 3.03 14.96
C LYS A 372 -1.80 2.97 13.97
N CYS A 373 -3.00 2.61 14.41
CA CYS A 373 -4.22 2.70 13.61
C CYS A 373 -4.88 4.08 13.72
N GLY A 374 -4.36 4.98 14.56
CA GLY A 374 -4.84 6.35 14.72
C GLY A 374 -5.87 6.52 15.83
N PHE A 375 -5.87 5.65 16.84
CA PHE A 375 -6.49 5.99 18.12
C PHE A 375 -5.48 6.79 18.95
N ASP A 376 -5.66 8.11 18.96
CA ASP A 376 -4.64 9.06 19.41
C ASP A 376 -4.80 9.48 20.88
N GLU A 377 -5.91 9.10 21.52
CA GLU A 377 -6.20 9.40 22.93
C GLU A 377 -6.42 8.11 23.72
N GLN A 378 -5.76 8.00 24.89
CA GLN A 378 -6.04 6.97 25.90
C GLN A 378 -6.81 7.62 27.06
N TYR A 379 -8.03 7.14 27.33
CA TYR A 379 -8.84 7.62 28.45
C TYR A 379 -9.74 6.52 29.00
N GLY A 380 -9.57 6.20 30.28
CA GLY A 380 -10.32 5.15 30.98
C GLY A 380 -9.72 3.75 30.80
N SER A 381 -10.25 2.80 31.56
CA SER A 381 -9.85 1.39 31.52
C SER A 381 -11.05 0.49 31.81
N GLY A 382 -11.10 -0.68 31.17
CA GLY A 382 -12.07 -1.73 31.49
C GLY A 382 -11.89 -2.34 32.89
N THR A 383 -10.79 -2.04 33.58
CA THR A 383 -10.53 -2.49 34.96
C THR A 383 -10.84 -1.43 36.03
N GLN A 384 -11.32 -0.24 35.64
CA GLN A 384 -11.60 0.82 36.59
C GLN A 384 -12.91 0.57 37.38
N GLY A 385 -13.03 1.24 38.52
CA GLY A 385 -14.22 1.20 39.37
C GLY A 385 -14.06 0.27 40.57
N ASP A 386 -14.48 0.74 41.74
CA ASP A 386 -14.39 -0.02 42.99
C ASP A 386 -15.26 -1.28 42.92
N GLY A 387 -14.68 -2.45 43.14
CA GLY A 387 -15.39 -3.73 43.07
C GLY A 387 -15.46 -4.37 41.68
N ASN A 388 -14.79 -3.78 40.67
CA ASN A 388 -14.72 -4.37 39.34
C ASN A 388 -13.99 -5.73 39.39
N PRO A 389 -14.59 -6.84 38.87
CA PRO A 389 -13.98 -8.16 38.94
C PRO A 389 -12.73 -8.33 38.04
N LEU A 390 -12.47 -7.38 37.13
CA LEU A 390 -11.28 -7.35 36.28
C LEU A 390 -10.13 -6.54 36.89
N VAL A 391 -10.26 -6.06 38.12
CA VAL A 391 -9.15 -5.38 38.82
C VAL A 391 -7.92 -6.28 38.86
N GLY A 392 -6.79 -5.77 38.35
CA GLY A 392 -5.52 -6.48 38.29
C GLY A 392 -5.26 -7.25 36.99
N VAL A 393 -6.24 -7.33 36.07
CA VAL A 393 -5.98 -7.82 34.71
C VAL A 393 -5.17 -6.76 33.96
N GLU A 394 -3.97 -7.12 33.51
CA GLU A 394 -3.12 -6.22 32.72
C GLU A 394 -3.75 -5.90 31.36
N GLY A 395 -3.60 -4.65 30.90
CA GLY A 395 -4.23 -4.16 29.69
C GLY A 395 -5.57 -3.47 29.97
N ALA A 396 -6.55 -3.70 29.11
CA ALA A 396 -7.89 -3.09 29.12
C ALA A 396 -7.92 -1.55 29.00
N ASN A 397 -6.83 -0.95 28.52
CA ASN A 397 -6.77 0.48 28.27
C ASN A 397 -7.76 0.87 27.17
N MET A 398 -8.55 1.93 27.43
CA MET A 398 -9.52 2.45 26.48
C MET A 398 -8.89 3.52 25.60
N PHE A 399 -8.94 3.28 24.30
CA PHE A 399 -8.40 4.17 23.28
C PHE A 399 -9.52 4.78 22.43
N TRP A 400 -9.30 6.02 22.02
CA TRP A 400 -10.29 6.86 21.35
C TRP A 400 -9.71 7.51 20.10
N LYS A 401 -10.55 7.61 19.07
CA LYS A 401 -10.31 8.43 17.89
C LYS A 401 -11.46 9.43 17.76
N TRP A 402 -11.13 10.70 17.75
CA TRP A 402 -12.09 11.76 17.50
C TRP A 402 -12.26 12.01 16.01
N PRO A 403 -13.46 12.41 15.56
CA PRO A 403 -13.72 12.82 14.19
C PRO A 403 -12.94 14.10 13.87
N THR A 404 -12.51 14.23 12.61
CA THR A 404 -11.79 15.40 12.12
C THR A 404 -12.65 16.66 12.20
N GLU A 405 -12.06 17.85 12.29
CA GLU A 405 -12.84 19.11 12.37
C GLU A 405 -13.79 19.32 11.17
N ALA A 406 -13.45 18.76 10.00
CA ALA A 406 -14.27 18.81 8.79
C ALA A 406 -15.57 17.99 8.90
N SER A 407 -15.55 16.85 9.59
CA SER A 407 -16.75 16.00 9.76
C SER A 407 -17.69 16.52 10.84
N LYS A 408 -17.20 17.37 11.76
CA LYS A 408 -18.03 18.04 12.78
C LYS A 408 -18.94 19.14 12.21
N GLN A 409 -18.65 19.68 11.03
CA GLN A 409 -19.43 20.76 10.40
C GLN A 409 -20.48 20.26 9.41
N GLY A 410 -20.51 18.96 9.11
CA GLY A 410 -21.38 18.35 8.10
C GLY A 410 -22.68 17.72 8.60
N ASN A 411 -23.01 17.86 9.89
CA ASN A 411 -24.23 17.33 10.51
C ASN A 411 -25.20 18.43 10.91
#